data_AF-A0A3C1WF30-F1
#
_entry.id   AF-A0A3C1WF30-F1
#
_cell.length_a   1.000
_cell.length_b   1.000
_cell.length_c   1.000
_cell.angle_alpha   90.00
_cell.angle_beta   90.00
_cell.angle_gamma   90.00
#
_symmetry.space_group_name_H-M   'P 1'
#
loop_
_entity.id
_entity.type
_entity.pdbx_description
1 polymer ?
#
loop_
_entity_poly.entity_id
_entity_poly.type
_entity_poly.pdbx_seq_one_letter_code
_entity_poly.pdbx_strand_id
1 'polypeptide(L)' 'MKTGILLTNLGTPDAPTTPALKRYLKQFLSDDRVIQAPNKLIWWLALN' A
#
# COMPACT_ATOMS: atom_id res chain seq x y z
N MET A 1 20.76 -28.74 -7.92
CA MET A 1 20.20 -27.42 -7.58
C MET A 1 18.82 -27.62 -6.95
N LYS A 2 18.42 -26.82 -5.97
CA LYS A 2 17.06 -26.88 -5.37
C LYS A 2 16.30 -25.61 -5.77
N THR A 3 15.06 -25.76 -6.22
CA THR A 3 14.20 -24.64 -6.61
C THR A 3 13.50 -24.07 -5.38
N GLY A 4 13.62 -22.76 -5.17
CA GLY A 4 12.82 -22.03 -4.19
C GLY A 4 11.56 -21.47 -4.82
N ILE A 5 10.45 -21.46 -4.09
CA ILE A 5 9.18 -20.88 -4.53
C ILE A 5 8.87 -19.69 -3.62
N LEU A 6 8.65 -18.51 -4.21
CA LEU A 6 8.18 -17.32 -3.51
C LEU A 6 6.67 -17.20 -3.72
N LEU A 7 5.90 -17.49 -2.67
CA LEU A 7 4.49 -17.13 -2.62
C LEU A 7 4.38 -15.72 -2.04
N THR A 8 3.76 -14.81 -2.78
CA THR A 8 3.59 -13.42 -2.36
C THR A 8 2.18 -12.93 -2.63
N ASN A 9 1.76 -11.96 -1.83
CA ASN A 9 0.51 -11.21 -1.97
C ASN A 9 0.78 -9.79 -1.45
N LEU A 10 -0.13 -8.86 -1.75
CA LEU A 10 -0.14 -7.49 -1.24
C LEU A 10 -0.33 -7.42 0.29
N GLY A 11 -0.92 -8.46 0.88
CA GLY A 11 -1.35 -8.46 2.27
C GLY A 11 -2.68 -7.72 2.48
N THR A 12 -3.07 -7.58 3.75
CA THR A 12 -4.34 -6.98 4.20
C THR A 12 -4.09 -6.19 5.48
N PRO A 13 -4.98 -5.23 5.85
CA PRO A 13 -4.85 -4.56 7.15
C PRO A 13 -5.01 -5.56 8.32
N ASP A 14 -4.32 -5.28 9.43
CA ASP A 14 -4.32 -6.15 10.63
C ASP A 14 -5.69 -6.26 11.32
N ALA A 15 -6.55 -5.26 11.11
CA ALA A 15 -7.88 -5.19 11.68
C ALA A 15 -8.82 -4.34 10.81
N PRO A 16 -10.14 -4.58 10.85
CA PRO A 16 -11.13 -3.77 10.13
C PRO A 16 -11.45 -2.46 10.89
N THR A 17 -10.42 -1.75 11.35
CA THR A 17 -10.56 -0.49 12.09
C THR A 17 -9.94 0.66 11.29
N THR A 18 -10.49 1.86 11.42
CA THR A 18 -10.01 3.05 10.71
C THR A 18 -8.50 3.26 10.84
N PRO A 19 -7.85 3.11 12.02
CA PRO A 19 -6.41 3.29 12.15
C PRO A 19 -5.60 2.24 11.37
N ALA A 20 -6.02 0.97 11.39
CA ALA A 20 -5.35 -0.11 10.68
C ALA A 20 -5.49 0.06 9.15
N LEU A 21 -6.69 0.43 8.68
CA LEU A 21 -6.91 0.76 7.27
C LEU A 21 -6.08 1.96 6.82
N LYS A 22 -6.03 3.05 7.60
CA LYS A 22 -5.25 4.25 7.22
C LYS A 22 -3.77 3.90 7.01
N ARG A 23 -3.19 3.08 7.91
CA ARG A 23 -1.80 2.61 7.78
C ARG A 23 -1.59 1.76 6.52
N TYR A 24 -2.44 0.77 6.29
CA TYR A 24 -2.35 -0.11 5.11
C TYR A 24 -2.53 0.67 3.80
N LEU A 25 -3.58 1.49 3.71
CA LEU A 25 -3.86 2.28 2.50
C LEU A 25 -2.77 3.31 2.23
N LYS A 26 -2.19 3.93 3.25
CA LYS A 26 -1.05 4.83 3.06
C LYS A 26 0.13 4.11 2.40
N GLN A 27 0.45 2.90 2.83
CA GLN A 27 1.55 2.12 2.23
C GLN A 27 1.22 1.70 0.79
N PHE A 28 0.01 1.20 0.55
CA PHE A 28 -0.44 0.72 -0.75
C PHE A 28 -0.59 1.84 -1.80
N LEU A 29 -1.21 2.95 -1.41
CA LEU A 29 -1.53 4.08 -2.31
C LEU A 29 -0.36 5.06 -2.49
N SER A 30 0.72 4.94 -1.71
CA SER A 30 1.96 5.70 -1.94
C SER A 30 2.84 5.10 -3.04
N ASP A 31 2.55 3.88 -3.49
CA ASP A 31 3.31 3.22 -4.55
C ASP A 31 2.88 3.77 -5.93
N ASP A 32 3.82 4.42 -6.64
CA ASP A 32 3.61 4.97 -7.98
C ASP A 32 3.20 3.88 -9.00
N ARG A 33 3.45 2.59 -8.71
CA ARG A 33 2.99 1.45 -9.52
C ARG A 33 1.50 1.13 -9.34
N VAL A 34 0.91 1.55 -8.22
CA VAL A 34 -0.52 1.38 -7.92
C VAL A 34 -1.29 2.60 -8.42
N ILE A 35 -0.82 3.81 -8.12
CA ILE A 35 -1.45 5.06 -8.55
C ILE A 35 -0.39 6.04 -9.04
N GLN A 36 -0.52 6.47 -10.29
CA GLN A 36 0.25 7.60 -10.82
C GLN A 36 -0.51 8.89 -10.55
N ALA A 37 -0.30 9.47 -9.37
CA ALA A 37 -0.99 10.69 -8.97
C ALA A 37 -0.58 11.87 -9.89
N PRO A 38 -1.55 12.58 -10.50
CA PRO A 38 -1.26 13.73 -11.35
C PRO A 38 -0.56 14.87 -10.61
N ASN A 39 -0.88 15.04 -9.32
CA ASN A 39 -0.27 16.03 -8.43
C ASN A 39 0.17 15.35 -7.13
N LYS A 40 1.49 15.14 -7.01
CA LYS A 40 2.10 14.45 -5.85
C LYS A 40 1.88 15.20 -4.53
N LEU A 41 1.76 16.53 -4.55
CA LEU A 41 1.57 17.33 -3.33
C LEU A 41 0.16 17.15 -2.75
N ILE A 42 -0.86 17.23 -3.60
CA ILE A 42 -2.26 16.99 -3.18
C ILE A 42 -2.41 15.55 -2.70
N TRP A 43 -1.80 14.59 -3.40
CA TRP A 43 -1.85 13.18 -3.02
C TRP A 43 -1.18 12.91 -1.67
N TRP A 44 -0.05 13.55 -1.40
CA TRP A 44 0.62 13.45 -0.12
C TRP A 44 -0.26 13.99 1.02
N LEU A 45 -0.95 15.12 0.83
CA LEU A 45 -1.89 15.67 1.83
C LEU A 45 -3.07 14.73 2.10
N ALA A 46 -3.56 14.00 1.10
CA ALA A 46 -4.65 13.05 1.30
C ALA A 46 -4.23 11.81 2.14
N LEU A 47 -2.96 11.42 2.08
CA LEU A 47 -2.43 10.22 2.74
C LEU A 47 -1.87 10.46 4.15
N ASN A 48 -1.68 11.72 4.56
CA ASN A 48 -1.07 12.10 5.85
C ASN A 48 -2.09 12.79 6.76
#